data_AF-A0A0T6AE90-F1
#
_entry.id   AF-A0A0T6AE90-F1
#
_cell.length_a   1.000
_cell.length_b   1.000
_cell.length_c   1.000
_cell.angle_alpha   90.00
_cell.angle_beta   90.00
_cell.angle_gamma   90.00
#
_symmetry.space_group_name_H-M   'P 1'
#
loop_
_entity.id
_entity.type
_entity.pdbx_description
1 polymer ?
#
loop_
_entity_poly.entity_id
_entity_poly.type
_entity_poly.pdbx_seq_one_letter_code
_entity_poly.pdbx_strand_id
1 'polypeptide(L)' 'MLKEVGFKDIEIGAAVDTFGGSKGEKNARAFDVHGYPFLAWKPG' A
#
# COMPACT_ATOMS: atom_id res chain seq x y z
N MET A 1 11.93 -2.07 -1.49
CA MET A 1 10.90 -1.28 -2.24
C MET A 1 10.52 -2.01 -3.54
N LEU A 2 9.30 -1.82 -4.08
CA LEU A 2 8.78 -2.59 -5.24
C LEU A 2 9.74 -2.64 -6.45
N LYS A 3 10.44 -1.53 -6.73
CA LYS A 3 11.48 -1.46 -7.77
C LYS A 3 12.71 -2.33 -7.47
N GLU A 4 13.12 -2.38 -6.21
CA GLU A 4 14.31 -3.15 -5.76
C GLU A 4 14.09 -4.65 -5.86
N VAL A 5 12.83 -5.10 -5.75
CA VAL A 5 12.45 -6.51 -5.94
C VAL A 5 12.12 -6.84 -7.41
N GLY A 6 12.38 -5.90 -8.32
CA GLY A 6 12.33 -6.12 -9.77
C GLY A 6 11.01 -5.78 -10.46
N PHE A 7 9.99 -5.28 -9.75
CA PHE A 7 8.77 -4.81 -10.40
C PHE A 7 9.04 -3.56 -11.26
N LYS A 8 8.44 -3.52 -12.45
CA LYS A 8 8.49 -2.41 -13.42
C LYS A 8 7.11 -1.80 -13.61
N ASP A 9 7.07 -0.65 -14.28
CA ASP A 9 5.84 0.04 -14.68
C ASP A 9 4.85 0.17 -13.51
N ILE A 10 5.36 0.72 -12.40
CA ILE A 10 4.64 0.81 -11.12
C ILE A 10 3.74 2.05 -11.13
N GLU A 11 2.46 1.82 -10.97
CA GLU A 11 1.45 2.85 -10.73
C GLU A 11 0.89 2.69 -9.31
N ILE A 12 0.90 3.78 -8.54
CA ILE A 12 0.37 3.82 -7.18
C ILE A 12 -0.95 4.58 -7.19
N GLY A 13 -2.01 3.94 -6.72
CA GLY A 13 -3.34 4.56 -6.58
C GLY A 13 -3.47 5.44 -5.34
N ALA A 14 -4.66 6.03 -5.18
CA ALA A 14 -4.98 6.86 -4.03
C ALA A 14 -4.87 6.09 -2.70
N ALA A 15 -4.61 6.82 -1.62
CA ALA A 15 -4.66 6.26 -0.26
C ALA A 15 -6.07 5.73 0.04
N VAL A 16 -6.14 4.57 0.67
CA VAL A 16 -7.37 3.91 1.11
C VAL A 16 -7.25 3.55 2.58
N ASP A 17 -8.34 3.76 3.33
CA ASP A 17 -8.44 3.25 4.69
C ASP A 17 -8.71 1.73 4.66
N THR A 18 -7.68 0.94 4.94
CA THR A 18 -7.77 -0.51 5.04
C THR A 18 -7.94 -1.00 6.48
N PHE A 19 -8.01 -0.09 7.45
CA PHE A 19 -7.96 -0.42 8.87
C PHE A 19 -9.28 -0.21 9.61
N GLY A 20 -10.29 0.40 8.99
CA GLY A 20 -11.63 0.52 9.57
C GLY A 20 -12.19 -0.82 10.05
N GLY A 21 -12.53 -0.90 11.33
CA GLY A 21 -13.04 -2.11 11.99
C GLY A 21 -11.98 -3.16 12.33
N SER A 22 -10.71 -2.92 12.01
CA SER A 22 -9.61 -3.83 12.35
C SER A 22 -9.15 -3.64 13.79
N LYS A 23 -8.54 -4.67 14.40
CA LYS A 23 -7.92 -4.56 15.73
C LYS A 23 -6.82 -3.48 15.80
N GLY A 24 -6.20 -3.16 14.66
CA GLY A 24 -5.11 -2.18 14.54
C GLY A 24 -5.56 -0.75 14.28
N GLU A 25 -6.87 -0.49 14.13
CA GLU A 25 -7.38 0.81 13.68
C GLU A 25 -6.84 1.98 14.50
N LYS A 26 -6.89 1.89 15.83
CA LYS A 26 -6.42 2.97 16.72
C LYS A 26 -4.96 3.35 16.46
N ASN A 27 -4.10 2.35 16.23
CA ASN A 27 -2.70 2.59 15.91
C ASN A 27 -2.55 3.16 14.50
N ALA A 28 -3.30 2.63 13.53
CA ALA A 28 -3.29 3.16 12.17
C ALA A 28 -3.65 4.65 12.14
N ARG A 29 -4.65 5.10 12.92
CA ARG A 29 -5.00 6.52 13.04
C ARG A 29 -3.92 7.34 13.74
N ALA A 30 -3.30 6.81 14.79
CA ALA A 30 -2.27 7.52 15.55
C ALA A 30 -1.02 7.83 14.69
N PHE A 31 -0.76 7.03 13.66
CA PHE A 31 0.40 7.17 12.78
C PHE A 31 0.03 7.46 11.31
N ASP A 32 -1.22 7.88 11.05
CA ASP A 32 -1.72 8.24 9.72
C ASP A 32 -1.48 7.17 8.63
N VAL A 33 -1.67 5.89 9.01
CA VAL A 33 -1.37 4.74 8.15
C VAL A 33 -2.50 4.48 7.15
N HIS A 34 -2.12 4.41 5.88
CA HIS A 34 -3.01 4.13 4.76
C HIS A 34 -2.49 2.99 3.89
N GLY A 35 -3.41 2.27 3.26
CA GLY A 35 -3.09 1.32 2.19
C GLY A 35 -3.03 2.05 0.85
N TYR A 36 -2.09 1.65 -0.01
CA TYR A 36 -1.96 2.17 -1.37
C TYR A 36 -2.04 1.01 -2.36
N PRO A 37 -3.14 0.86 -3.11
CA PRO A 37 -3.20 -0.13 -4.17
C PRO A 37 -2.15 0.22 -5.22
N PHE A 38 -1.54 -0.79 -5.82
CA PHE A 38 -0.58 -0.59 -6.89
C PHE A 38 -0.79 -1.59 -8.01
N LEU A 39 -0.47 -1.16 -9.23
CA LEU A 39 -0.31 -2.00 -10.39
C LEU A 39 1.17 -2.02 -10.74
N ALA A 40 1.73 -3.20 -10.97
CA ALA A 40 3.12 -3.33 -11.38
C ALA A 40 3.34 -4.62 -12.18
N TRP A 41 4.33 -4.58 -13.05
CA TRP A 41 4.70 -5.69 -13.93
C TRP A 41 5.93 -6.41 -13.40
N LYS A 42 5.82 -7.72 -13.18
CA LYS A 42 6.98 -8.56 -12.88
C LYS A 42 7.64 -8.96 -14.21
N PRO A 43 8.93 -8.65 -14.43
CA PRO A 43 9.66 -9.17 -15.58
C PRO A 43 9.67 -10.70 -15.52
N GLY A 44 9.36 -11.33 -16.66
CA GLY A 44 9.45 -12.79 -16.84
C GLY A 44 10.88 -13.30 -16.68
#